data_AF-A0A2V7W486-F1
#
_entry.id   AF-A0A2V7W486-F1
#
_cell.length_a   1.000
_cell.length_b   1.000
_cell.length_c   1.000
_cell.angle_alpha   90.00
_cell.angle_beta   90.00
_cell.angle_gamma   90.00
#
_symmetry.space_group_name_H-M   'P 1'
#
loop_
_entity.id
_entity.type
_entity.pdbx_description
1 polymer ?
#
loop_
_entity_poly.entity_id
_entity_poly.type
_entity_poly.pdbx_seq_one_letter_code
_entity_poly.pdbx_strand_id
1 'polypeptide(L)' 'MIRRLVLVAALATACHRESNLPKLFPVPNAKLVTASGQPLQLDSMKGYVTVYDFIF' A
#
# COMPACT_ATOMS: atom_id res chain seq x y z
N MET A 1 22.55 32.01 8.56
CA MET A 1 21.54 31.67 7.53
C MET A 1 21.82 30.34 6.84
N ILE A 2 23.06 30.05 6.42
CA ILE A 2 23.46 28.79 5.73
C ILE A 2 23.03 27.50 6.46
N ARG A 3 23.13 27.46 7.79
CA ARG A 3 22.75 26.28 8.59
C ARG A 3 21.27 25.88 8.47
N ARG A 4 20.38 26.85 8.21
CA ARG A 4 18.94 26.58 7.99
C ARG A 4 18.67 26.02 6.60
N LEU A 5 19.42 26.48 5.60
CA LEU A 5 19.34 25.98 4.21
C LEU A 5 19.76 24.51 4.10
N VAL A 6 20.83 24.11 4.79
CA VAL A 6 21.29 22.71 4.82
C VAL A 6 20.23 21.80 5.44
N LEU A 7 19.59 22.24 6.52
CA LEU A 7 18.52 21.47 7.17
C LEU A 7 17.33 21.27 6.23
N VAL A 8 16.86 22.35 5.59
CA VAL A 8 15.72 22.27 4.65
C VAL A 8 16.05 21.39 3.43
N ALA A 9 17.28 21.46 2.92
CA ALA A 9 17.72 20.59 1.83
C ALA A 9 17.74 19.10 2.23
N ALA A 10 18.18 18.78 3.45
CA ALA A 10 18.18 17.41 3.96
C ALA A 10 16.77 16.86 4.19
N LEU A 11 15.81 17.69 4.62
CA LEU A 11 14.41 17.28 4.74
C LEU A 11 13.76 17.02 3.38
N ALA A 12 14.16 17.75 2.33
CA ALA A 12 13.64 17.55 0.99
C ALA A 12 14.05 16.18 0.41
N THR A 13 15.24 15.67 0.75
CA THR A 13 15.67 14.33 0.32
C THR A 13 15.01 13.20 1.10
N ALA A 14 14.52 13.44 2.32
CA ALA A 14 13.82 12.43 3.10
C ALA A 14 12.41 12.12 2.59
N CYS A 15 11.82 12.99 1.76
CA CYS A 15 10.50 12.77 1.18
C CYS A 15 10.60 11.93 -0.10
N HIS A 16 10.81 10.62 0.06
CA HIS A 16 10.76 9.68 -1.05
C HIS A 16 9.31 9.22 -1.28
N ARG A 17 8.69 9.70 -2.36
CA ARG A 17 7.42 9.14 -2.85
C ARG A 17 7.70 7.78 -3.47
N GLU A 18 7.45 6.71 -2.73
CA GLU A 18 7.51 5.34 -3.22
C GLU A 18 6.36 5.07 -4.21
N SER A 19 6.57 5.42 -5.49
CA SER A 19 5.55 5.29 -6.53
C SER A 19 5.36 3.85 -7.03
N ASN A 20 6.25 2.92 -6.65
CA ASN A 20 6.25 1.55 -7.15
C ASN A 20 5.48 0.55 -6.27
N LEU A 21 4.87 1.00 -5.17
CA LEU A 21 4.04 0.16 -4.29
C LEU A 21 3.08 -0.79 -5.01
N PRO A 22 2.33 -0.38 -6.06
CA PRO A 22 1.41 -1.29 -6.77
C PRO A 22 2.11 -2.44 -7.49
N LYS A 23 3.37 -2.25 -7.92
CA LYS A 23 4.17 -3.29 -8.60
C LYS A 23 4.84 -4.24 -7.62
N LEU A 24 5.13 -3.77 -6.40
CA LEU A 24 5.77 -4.57 -5.36
C LEU A 24 4.80 -5.56 -4.71
N PHE A 25 3.50 -5.26 -4.74
CA PHE A 25 2.46 -6.08 -4.10
C PHE A 25 1.30 -6.35 -5.07
N PRO A 26 1.49 -7.21 -6.08
CA PRO A 26 0.42 -7.59 -6.98
C PRO A 26 -0.68 -8.30 -6.19
N VAL A 27 -1.90 -7.77 -6.26
CA VAL A 27 -3.07 -8.39 -5.63
C VAL A 27 -3.49 -9.61 -6.45
N PRO A 28 -3.51 -10.82 -5.87
CA PRO A 28 -3.89 -12.02 -6.61
C PRO A 28 -5.39 -12.04 -6.88
N ASN A 29 -5.80 -12.71 -7.96
CA ASN A 29 -7.22 -13.00 -8.21
C ASN A 29 -7.68 -14.19 -7.34
N ALA A 30 -7.72 -13.98 -6.03
CA ALA A 30 -8.03 -14.99 -5.03
C ALA A 30 -9.55 -15.09 -4.78
N LYS A 31 -10.05 -16.31 -4.60
CA LYS A 31 -11.38 -16.58 -4.07
C LYS A 31 -11.27 -16.76 -2.56
N LEU A 32 -11.91 -15.86 -1.83
CA LEU A 32 -11.95 -15.79 -0.37
C LEU A 32 -13.35 -16.17 0.12
N VAL A 33 -13.45 -16.39 1.43
CA VAL A 33 -14.71 -16.55 2.14
C VAL A 33 -14.76 -15.49 3.22
N THR A 34 -15.86 -14.72 3.28
CA THR A 34 -16.05 -13.72 4.32
C THR A 34 -16.26 -14.38 5.68
N ALA A 35 -16.12 -13.61 6.76
CA ALA A 35 -16.47 -14.08 8.11
C ALA A 35 -17.94 -14.57 8.24
N SER A 36 -18.83 -14.09 7.37
CA SER A 36 -20.24 -14.53 7.27
C SER A 36 -20.45 -15.75 6.37
N GLY A 37 -19.37 -16.39 5.88
CA GLY A 37 -19.43 -17.59 5.04
C GLY A 37 -19.77 -17.33 3.58
N GLN A 38 -19.79 -16.07 3.13
CA GLN A 38 -20.12 -15.73 1.75
C GLN A 38 -18.87 -15.76 0.86
N PRO A 39 -18.98 -16.23 -0.39
CA PRO A 39 -17.87 -16.19 -1.32
C PRO A 39 -17.54 -14.73 -1.69
N LEU A 40 -16.25 -14.41 -1.71
CA LEU A 40 -15.73 -13.11 -2.10
C LEU A 40 -14.61 -13.29 -3.14
N GLN A 41 -14.66 -12.55 -4.24
CA GLN A 41 -13.53 -12.49 -5.17
C GLN A 41 -12.73 -11.23 -4.86
N LEU A 42 -11.43 -11.37 -4.58
CA LEU A 42 -10.60 -10.23 -4.21
C LEU A 42 -10.54 -9.16 -5.32
N ASP A 43 -10.69 -9.59 -6.58
CA ASP A 43 -10.73 -8.70 -7.74
C ASP A 43 -11.95 -7.75 -7.75
N SER A 44 -13.06 -8.13 -7.09
CA SER A 44 -14.23 -7.26 -6.98
C SER A 44 -14.00 -6.04 -6.07
N MET A 45 -12.89 -6.03 -5.32
CA MET A 45 -12.49 -4.94 -4.43
C MET A 45 -11.56 -3.92 -5.10
N LYS A 46 -11.27 -4.07 -6.40
CA LYS A 46 -10.51 -3.07 -7.17
C LYS A 46 -11.14 -1.68 -7.03
N GLY A 47 -10.28 -0.68 -6.81
CA GLY A 47 -10.71 0.70 -6.56
C GLY A 47 -10.91 1.05 -5.08
N TYR A 48 -10.91 0.05 -4.19
CA TYR A 48 -10.93 0.23 -2.74
C TYR A 48 -9.55 -0.07 -2.14
N VAL A 49 -9.22 0.63 -1.04
CA VAL A 49 -8.10 0.24 -0.19
C VAL A 49 -8.52 -1.00 0.60
N THR A 50 -7.89 -2.13 0.30
CA THR A 50 -8.22 -3.44 0.89
C THR A 50 -7.07 -3.93 1.76
N VAL A 51 -7.37 -4.26 3.02
CA VAL A 51 -6.42 -4.88 3.96
C VAL A 51 -6.86 -6.32 4.17
N TYR A 52 -5.96 -7.28 3.95
CA TYR A 52 -6.20 -8.70 4.18
C TYR A 52 -5.02 -9.30 4.95
N ASP A 53 -5.33 -10.28 5.79
CA ASP A 53 -4.37 -10.98 6.64
C ASP A 53 -4.30 -12.46 6.23
N PHE A 54 -3.11 -13.05 6.26
CA PHE A 54 -2.91 -14.49 6.07
C PHE A 54 -2.59 -15.11 7.42
N ILE A 55 -3.63 -15.64 8.07
CA ILE A 55 -3.47 -16.40 9.30
C ILE A 55 -3.26 -17.87 8.91
N PHE A 56 -2.06 -18.40 9.18
CA PHE A 56 -1.69 -19.81 8.98
C PHE A 56 -2.07 -20.65 10.19
#